data_AF-F4D5J6-F1
#
_entry.id   AF-F4D5J6-F1
#
_cell.length_a   1.000
_cell.length_b   1.000
_cell.length_c   1.000
_cell.angle_alpha   90.00
_cell.angle_beta   90.00
_cell.angle_gamma   90.00
#
_symmetry.space_group_name_H-M   'P 1'
#
loop_
_entity.id
_entity.type
_entity.pdbx_description
1 polymer ?
#
loop_
_entity_poly.entity_id
_entity_poly.type
_entity_poly.pdbx_seq_one_letter_code
_entity_poly.pdbx_strand_id
1 'polypeptide(L)'
;MGKSSLINALFGQEVAKAGVGKSLTQHLEKYVDEEKGLILWDTKGIEAKDYQNTMESLKKEIEDSFKTLNEKEAIDVAYLCVKETSSRVEEREKALLSFAKEWNIPTIAVFTNTQEKAGDAFVKEAQKIINEEWGFKGFIKAYVRVNSVAYSLRGIEVPVEGLKELVDETKKCLIDAKKNKQNHILADSKS
;
A
#
# COMPACT_ATOMS: atom_id res chain seq x y z
N MET A 1 -9.09 -1.65 -9.84
CA MET A 1 -8.64 -1.02 -8.58
C MET A 1 -7.96 0.29 -8.94
N GLY A 2 -8.19 1.38 -8.20
CA GLY A 2 -7.65 2.71 -8.48
C GLY A 2 -6.16 2.91 -8.15
N LYS A 3 -5.35 1.84 -8.17
CA LYS A 3 -3.92 1.87 -7.78
C LYS A 3 -3.10 2.78 -8.68
N SER A 4 -3.20 2.64 -10.00
CA SER A 4 -2.52 3.51 -10.97
C SER A 4 -2.92 4.98 -10.79
N SER A 5 -4.20 5.25 -10.51
CA SER A 5 -4.66 6.61 -10.23
C SER A 5 -4.12 7.16 -8.91
N LEU A 6 -3.99 6.32 -7.87
CA LEU A 6 -3.37 6.69 -6.61
C LEU A 6 -1.87 7.00 -6.78
N ILE A 7 -1.15 6.18 -7.55
CA ILE A 7 0.26 6.41 -7.90
C ILE A 7 0.40 7.77 -8.58
N ASN A 8 -0.39 8.03 -9.62
CA ASN A 8 -0.37 9.31 -10.33
C ASN A 8 -0.66 10.50 -9.39
N ALA A 9 -1.64 10.34 -8.48
CA ALA A 9 -1.98 11.38 -7.53
C ALA A 9 -0.85 11.67 -6.52
N LEU A 10 -0.14 10.64 -6.05
CA LEU A 10 1.02 10.80 -5.16
C LEU A 10 2.21 11.43 -5.88
N PHE A 11 2.43 11.05 -7.14
CA PHE A 11 3.46 11.65 -8.00
C PHE A 11 3.08 13.05 -8.48
N GLY A 12 1.80 13.42 -8.48
CA GLY A 12 1.32 14.68 -9.04
C GLY A 12 1.43 14.75 -10.57
N GLN A 13 1.71 13.63 -11.24
CA GLN A 13 1.88 13.51 -12.69
C GLN A 13 1.50 12.10 -13.16
N GLU A 14 1.22 11.94 -14.45
CA GLU A 14 0.77 10.67 -15.03
C GLU A 14 1.96 9.73 -15.32
N VAL A 15 2.33 8.89 -14.34
CA VAL A 15 3.49 7.97 -14.44
C VAL A 15 3.08 6.52 -14.67
N ALA A 16 1.94 6.09 -14.15
CA ALA A 16 1.50 4.69 -14.20
C ALA A 16 1.00 4.24 -15.58
N LYS A 17 0.48 5.17 -16.39
CA LYS A 17 -0.03 4.88 -17.75
C LYS A 17 0.96 5.22 -18.86
N ALA A 18 1.96 6.06 -18.56
CA ALA A 18 2.95 6.52 -19.53
C ALA A 18 4.10 5.51 -19.75
N GLY A 19 4.05 4.31 -19.15
CA GLY A 19 5.12 3.31 -19.26
C GLY A 19 6.43 3.73 -18.58
N VAL A 20 6.37 4.71 -17.67
CA VAL A 20 7.52 5.21 -16.91
C VAL A 20 7.94 4.22 -15.82
N GLY A 21 7.03 3.34 -15.41
CA GLY A 21 7.31 2.26 -14.48
C GLY A 21 8.38 1.31 -15.03
N LYS A 22 9.41 1.04 -14.23
CA LYS A 22 10.40 0.02 -14.55
C LYS A 22 9.84 -1.32 -14.09
N SER A 23 9.48 -2.19 -15.04
CA SER A 23 9.17 -3.60 -14.71
C SER A 23 10.40 -4.24 -14.09
N LEU A 24 10.25 -4.74 -12.87
CA LEU A 24 11.32 -5.41 -12.13
C LEU A 24 11.20 -6.93 -12.24
N THR A 25 9.97 -7.41 -12.15
CA THR A 25 9.64 -8.83 -12.25
C THR A 25 8.36 -9.00 -13.06
N GLN A 26 7.87 -10.24 -13.16
CA GLN A 26 6.59 -10.50 -13.80
C GLN A 26 5.45 -9.78 -13.09
N HIS A 27 5.49 -9.68 -11.76
CA HIS A 27 4.40 -9.14 -10.95
C HIS A 27 4.69 -7.80 -10.26
N LEU A 28 5.91 -7.25 -10.36
CA LEU A 28 6.30 -6.00 -9.72
C LEU A 28 6.76 -4.93 -10.70
N GLU A 29 6.32 -3.71 -10.44
CA GLU A 29 6.73 -2.50 -11.15
C GLU A 29 7.17 -1.44 -10.17
N LYS A 30 8.28 -0.75 -10.48
CA LYS A 30 8.86 0.30 -9.63
C LYS A 30 8.73 1.66 -10.32
N TYR A 31 8.29 2.63 -9.53
CA TYR A 31 8.18 4.04 -9.89
C TYR A 31 9.09 4.85 -8.97
N VAL A 32 9.86 5.78 -9.54
CA VAL A 32 10.81 6.61 -8.80
C VAL A 32 10.57 8.08 -9.13
N ASP A 33 10.43 8.91 -8.11
CA ASP A 33 10.46 10.37 -8.18
C ASP A 33 11.69 10.83 -7.39
N GLU A 34 12.78 11.11 -8.11
CA GLU A 34 14.06 11.50 -7.49
C GLU A 34 13.98 12.86 -6.80
N GLU A 35 13.16 13.78 -7.33
CA GLU A 35 12.98 15.11 -6.74
C GLU A 35 12.30 15.03 -5.37
N LYS A 36 11.33 14.13 -5.23
CA LYS A 36 10.63 13.88 -3.95
C LYS A 36 11.30 12.81 -3.09
N GLY A 37 12.29 12.10 -3.62
CA GLY A 37 12.85 10.90 -2.99
C GLY A 37 11.81 9.81 -2.74
N LEU A 38 10.80 9.70 -3.60
CA LEU A 38 9.70 8.75 -3.46
C LEU A 38 9.93 7.55 -4.37
N ILE A 39 9.87 6.35 -3.79
CA ILE A 39 9.90 5.09 -4.54
C ILE A 39 8.60 4.34 -4.24
N LEU A 40 7.81 4.06 -5.27
CA LEU A 40 6.61 3.22 -5.16
C LEU A 40 6.80 1.90 -5.90
N TRP A 41 6.43 0.83 -5.23
CA TRP A 41 6.40 -0.52 -5.79
C TRP A 41 4.94 -0.93 -5.95
N ASP A 42 4.50 -1.17 -7.19
CA ASP A 42 3.15 -1.65 -7.48
C ASP A 42 3.16 -3.13 -7.85
N THR A 43 2.18 -3.85 -7.32
CA THR A 43 1.89 -5.22 -7.72
C THR A 43 1.00 -5.19 -8.96
N LYS A 44 1.40 -5.84 -10.05
CA LYS A 44 0.49 -5.99 -11.20
C LYS A 44 -0.77 -6.75 -10.76
N GLY A 45 -1.90 -6.43 -11.37
CA GLY A 45 -3.16 -7.10 -11.06
C GLY A 45 -3.01 -8.62 -11.25
N ILE A 46 -3.21 -9.39 -10.18
CA ILE A 46 -3.24 -10.85 -10.22
C ILE A 46 -4.66 -11.29 -10.58
N GLU A 47 -4.82 -12.03 -11.68
CA GLU A 47 -6.11 -12.61 -12.06
C GLU A 47 -6.49 -13.78 -11.14
N ALA A 48 -7.78 -13.94 -10.86
CA ALA A 48 -8.27 -14.87 -9.84
C ALA A 48 -8.01 -16.37 -10.12
N LYS A 49 -7.69 -16.75 -11.37
CA LYS A 49 -7.58 -18.17 -11.77
C LYS A 49 -6.26 -18.84 -11.37
N ASP A 50 -5.17 -18.07 -11.20
CA ASP A 50 -3.83 -18.60 -10.85
C ASP A 50 -3.35 -18.15 -9.47
N TYR A 51 -4.31 -17.79 -8.61
CA TYR A 51 -4.10 -16.98 -7.43
C TYR A 51 -3.08 -17.54 -6.41
N GLN A 52 -3.13 -18.84 -6.07
CA GLN A 52 -2.20 -19.42 -5.07
C GLN A 52 -0.76 -19.47 -5.58
N ASN A 53 -0.56 -20.03 -6.78
CA ASN A 53 0.75 -20.10 -7.42
C ASN A 53 1.32 -18.70 -7.70
N THR A 54 0.45 -17.75 -8.08
CA THR A 54 0.84 -16.37 -8.34
C THR A 54 1.17 -15.63 -7.05
N MET A 55 0.52 -15.94 -5.92
CA MET A 55 0.86 -15.31 -4.64
C MET A 55 2.19 -15.81 -4.06
N GLU A 56 2.48 -17.10 -4.13
CA GLU A 56 3.81 -17.61 -3.74
C GLU A 56 4.90 -17.00 -4.60
N SER A 57 4.67 -16.94 -5.92
CA SER A 57 5.58 -16.30 -6.87
C SER A 57 5.76 -14.81 -6.58
N LEU A 58 4.67 -14.07 -6.34
CA LEU A 58 4.73 -12.65 -5.98
C LEU A 58 5.49 -12.45 -4.67
N LYS A 59 5.21 -13.24 -3.63
CA LYS A 59 5.95 -13.15 -2.36
C LYS A 59 7.43 -13.35 -2.61
N LYS A 60 7.80 -14.42 -3.31
CA LYS A 60 9.20 -14.71 -3.64
C LYS A 60 9.85 -13.58 -4.44
N GLU A 61 9.17 -13.04 -5.45
CA GLU A 61 9.66 -11.90 -6.23
C GLU A 61 9.87 -10.65 -5.37
N ILE A 62 8.95 -10.38 -4.43
CA ILE A 62 9.09 -9.28 -3.48
C ILE A 62 10.28 -9.53 -2.55
N GLU A 63 10.42 -10.73 -1.96
CA GLU A 63 11.54 -11.08 -1.08
C GLU A 63 12.89 -10.97 -1.79
N ASP A 64 13.00 -11.57 -2.98
CA ASP A 64 14.21 -11.58 -3.77
C ASP A 64 14.57 -10.15 -4.20
N SER A 65 13.58 -9.33 -4.55
CA SER A 65 13.79 -7.90 -4.78
C SER A 65 14.34 -7.23 -3.52
N PHE A 66 13.72 -7.44 -2.35
CA PHE A 66 14.08 -6.74 -1.12
C PHE A 66 15.47 -7.11 -0.61
N LYS A 67 15.88 -8.38 -0.74
CA LYS A 67 17.23 -8.85 -0.40
C LYS A 67 18.32 -8.15 -1.21
N THR A 68 18.00 -7.61 -2.38
CA THR A 68 18.95 -6.89 -3.25
C THR A 68 18.92 -5.38 -3.06
N LEU A 69 17.97 -4.84 -2.29
CA LEU A 69 17.86 -3.40 -2.05
C LEU A 69 18.97 -2.95 -1.11
N ASN A 70 19.64 -1.86 -1.48
CA ASN A 70 20.50 -1.15 -0.55
C ASN A 70 19.66 -0.33 0.44
N GLU A 71 20.28 0.20 1.49
CA GLU A 71 19.60 0.92 2.56
C GLU A 71 18.74 2.11 2.06
N LYS A 72 19.15 2.76 0.95
CA LYS A 72 18.42 3.90 0.36
C LYS A 72 17.17 3.47 -0.40
N GLU A 73 17.06 2.21 -0.78
CA GLU A 73 15.93 1.66 -1.52
C GLU A 73 15.06 0.74 -0.66
N ALA A 74 15.45 0.52 0.59
CA ALA A 74 14.68 -0.26 1.56
C ALA A 74 13.26 0.32 1.71
N ILE A 75 12.27 -0.56 1.82
CA ILE A 75 10.88 -0.13 1.89
C ILE A 75 10.55 0.31 3.30
N ASP A 76 10.22 1.59 3.41
CA ASP A 76 9.90 2.20 4.69
C ASP A 76 8.41 2.09 5.06
N VAL A 77 7.51 2.00 4.07
CA VAL A 77 6.05 1.92 4.26
C VAL A 77 5.39 1.09 3.14
N ALA A 78 4.39 0.29 3.49
CA ALA A 78 3.53 -0.41 2.54
C ALA A 78 2.10 0.15 2.55
N TYR A 79 1.47 0.22 1.37
CA TYR A 79 0.04 0.49 1.25
C TYR A 79 -0.72 -0.76 0.85
N LEU A 80 -1.61 -1.22 1.72
CA LEU A 80 -2.58 -2.25 1.36
C LEU A 80 -3.80 -1.58 0.72
N CYS A 81 -3.88 -1.59 -0.61
CA CYS A 81 -5.02 -1.02 -1.33
C CYS A 81 -6.21 -2.00 -1.33
N VAL A 82 -7.30 -1.62 -0.66
CA VAL A 82 -8.58 -2.32 -0.68
C VAL A 82 -9.56 -1.50 -1.53
N LYS A 83 -10.33 -2.12 -2.41
CA LYS A 83 -11.38 -1.40 -3.14
C LYS A 83 -12.59 -1.28 -2.23
N GLU A 84 -13.00 -0.08 -1.84
CA GLU A 84 -14.12 0.11 -0.91
C GLU A 84 -15.45 -0.43 -1.45
N THR A 85 -15.59 -0.45 -2.78
CA THR A 85 -16.75 -1.06 -3.43
C THR A 85 -16.67 -2.58 -3.50
N SER A 86 -15.64 -3.22 -2.91
CA SER A 86 -15.65 -4.67 -2.74
C SER A 86 -16.65 -5.02 -1.64
N SER A 87 -17.34 -6.14 -1.76
CA SER A 87 -18.31 -6.57 -0.74
C SER A 87 -17.65 -7.10 0.53
N ARG A 88 -16.34 -7.41 0.49
CA ARG A 88 -15.53 -7.96 1.58
C ARG A 88 -14.04 -7.70 1.32
N VAL A 89 -13.23 -7.80 2.37
CA VAL A 89 -11.79 -8.06 2.25
C VAL A 89 -11.55 -9.53 1.92
N GLU A 90 -10.49 -9.86 1.19
CA GLU A 90 -10.22 -11.21 0.71
C GLU A 90 -8.94 -11.80 1.33
N GLU A 91 -8.77 -13.12 1.24
CA GLU A 91 -7.56 -13.80 1.75
C GLU A 91 -6.26 -13.29 1.09
N ARG A 92 -6.35 -12.54 -0.02
CA ARG A 92 -5.23 -11.80 -0.61
C ARG A 92 -4.72 -10.68 0.24
N GLU A 93 -5.64 -9.84 0.71
CA GLU A 93 -5.27 -8.77 1.61
C GLU A 93 -4.62 -9.36 2.87
N LYS A 94 -5.15 -10.47 3.39
CA LYS A 94 -4.56 -11.20 4.53
C LYS A 94 -3.15 -11.71 4.23
N ALA A 95 -2.94 -12.37 3.10
CA ALA A 95 -1.64 -12.92 2.72
C ALA A 95 -0.57 -11.84 2.55
N LEU A 96 -0.94 -10.68 1.99
CA LEU A 96 -0.06 -9.52 1.85
C LEU A 96 0.24 -8.86 3.20
N LEU A 97 -0.74 -8.80 4.11
CA LEU A 97 -0.51 -8.31 5.47
C LEU A 97 0.40 -9.21 6.28
N SER A 98 0.25 -10.53 6.17
CA SER A 98 1.16 -11.49 6.82
C SER A 98 2.59 -11.26 6.34
N PHE A 99 2.76 -11.08 5.02
CA PHE A 99 4.06 -10.78 4.43
C PHE A 99 4.65 -9.47 4.96
N ALA A 100 3.88 -8.37 4.93
CA ALA A 100 4.35 -7.09 5.44
C ALA A 100 4.73 -7.16 6.93
N LYS A 101 4.00 -7.96 7.72
CA LYS A 101 4.27 -8.18 9.15
C LYS A 101 5.55 -8.97 9.38
N GLU A 102 5.79 -10.02 8.59
CA GLU A 102 7.02 -10.82 8.65
C GLU A 102 8.27 -9.98 8.39
N TRP A 103 8.18 -9.06 7.44
CA TRP A 103 9.26 -8.13 7.10
C TRP A 103 9.29 -6.86 7.97
N ASN A 104 8.43 -6.78 8.99
CA ASN A 104 8.28 -5.63 9.88
C ASN A 104 8.08 -4.29 9.16
N ILE A 105 7.34 -4.31 8.04
CA ILE A 105 7.07 -3.13 7.22
C ILE A 105 5.83 -2.41 7.75
N PRO A 106 5.96 -1.14 8.19
CA PRO A 106 4.82 -0.32 8.57
C PRO A 106 3.79 -0.28 7.45
N THR A 107 2.54 -0.63 7.74
CA THR A 107 1.50 -0.76 6.72
C THR A 107 0.33 0.17 6.98
N ILE A 108 -0.10 0.90 5.96
CA ILE A 108 -1.34 1.69 5.92
C ILE A 108 -2.35 0.96 5.03
N ALA A 109 -3.56 0.73 5.53
CA ALA A 109 -4.65 0.20 4.73
C ALA A 109 -5.39 1.35 4.04
N VAL A 110 -5.40 1.32 2.70
CA VAL A 110 -5.96 2.39 1.85
C VAL A 110 -7.23 1.89 1.17
N PHE A 111 -8.38 2.42 1.57
CA PHE A 111 -9.66 2.15 0.93
C PHE A 111 -9.84 3.08 -0.27
N THR A 112 -9.71 2.51 -1.46
CA THR A 112 -9.83 3.23 -2.74
C THR A 112 -11.26 3.23 -3.25
N ASN A 113 -11.60 4.19 -4.13
CA ASN A 113 -12.93 4.31 -4.74
C ASN A 113 -14.04 4.55 -3.69
N THR A 114 -13.83 5.55 -2.83
CA THR A 114 -14.68 5.82 -1.68
C THR A 114 -16.08 6.25 -2.09
N GLN A 115 -17.11 5.57 -1.59
CA GLN A 115 -18.51 5.97 -1.74
C GLN A 115 -18.96 6.66 -0.45
N GLU A 116 -19.37 7.93 -0.53
CA GLU A 116 -19.80 8.80 0.58
C GLU A 116 -20.28 8.05 1.86
N LYS A 117 -21.59 7.84 2.04
CA LYS A 117 -22.16 7.20 3.25
C LYS A 117 -22.17 5.66 3.22
N ALA A 118 -22.11 5.05 2.03
CA ALA A 118 -22.16 3.59 1.89
C ALA A 118 -20.83 2.92 2.26
N GLY A 119 -19.73 3.65 2.13
CA GLY A 119 -18.38 3.18 2.41
C GLY A 119 -18.08 2.94 3.88
N ASP A 120 -18.65 3.74 4.78
CA ASP A 120 -18.33 3.69 6.21
C ASP A 120 -18.64 2.34 6.84
N ALA A 121 -19.73 1.70 6.42
CA ALA A 121 -20.11 0.38 6.92
C ALA A 121 -19.08 -0.67 6.49
N PHE A 122 -18.68 -0.67 5.21
CA PHE A 122 -17.67 -1.59 4.70
C PHE A 122 -16.31 -1.36 5.36
N VAL A 123 -15.88 -0.11 5.49
CA VAL A 123 -14.59 0.24 6.11
C VAL A 123 -14.54 -0.24 7.56
N LYS A 124 -15.61 -0.05 8.34
CA LYS A 124 -15.69 -0.55 9.72
C LYS A 124 -15.63 -2.08 9.78
N GLU A 125 -16.36 -2.75 8.90
CA GLU A 125 -16.34 -4.23 8.85
C GLU A 125 -14.96 -4.76 8.44
N ALA A 126 -14.34 -4.15 7.43
CA ALA A 126 -12.99 -4.48 6.99
C ALA A 126 -11.96 -4.26 8.12
N GLN A 127 -12.06 -3.16 8.86
CA GLN A 127 -11.21 -2.91 10.04
C GLN A 127 -11.40 -3.99 11.11
N LYS A 128 -12.65 -4.39 11.38
CA LYS A 128 -12.94 -5.46 12.34
C LYS A 128 -12.32 -6.78 11.90
N ILE A 129 -12.55 -7.21 10.66
CA ILE A 129 -11.98 -8.44 10.11
C ILE A 129 -10.45 -8.40 10.17
N ILE A 130 -9.82 -7.33 9.67
CA ILE A 130 -8.36 -7.21 9.64
C ILE A 130 -7.77 -7.22 11.05
N ASN A 131 -8.35 -6.46 11.98
CA ASN A 131 -7.79 -6.31 13.31
C ASN A 131 -8.07 -7.53 14.21
N GLU A 132 -9.31 -7.99 14.24
CA GLU A 132 -9.81 -8.95 15.22
C GLU A 132 -9.76 -10.38 14.68
N GLU A 133 -10.32 -10.62 13.49
CA GLU A 133 -10.40 -11.97 12.93
C GLU A 133 -9.06 -12.44 12.36
N TRP A 134 -8.35 -11.55 11.67
CA TRP A 134 -7.03 -11.86 11.10
C TRP A 134 -5.87 -11.55 12.06
N GLY A 135 -6.13 -10.85 13.17
CA GLY A 135 -5.12 -10.60 14.21
C GLY A 135 -4.06 -9.56 13.83
N PHE A 136 -4.38 -8.59 12.98
CA PHE A 136 -3.47 -7.48 12.62
C PHE A 136 -3.68 -6.21 13.46
N LYS A 137 -4.44 -6.29 14.56
CA LYS A 137 -4.60 -5.18 15.50
C LYS A 137 -3.22 -4.70 16.00
N GLY A 138 -2.96 -3.39 15.89
CA GLY A 138 -1.69 -2.76 16.28
C GLY A 138 -0.56 -2.89 15.26
N PHE A 139 -0.70 -3.75 14.25
CA PHE A 139 0.24 -3.81 13.12
C PHE A 139 -0.07 -2.72 12.09
N ILE A 140 -1.35 -2.59 11.70
CA ILE A 140 -1.81 -1.53 10.79
C ILE A 140 -1.64 -0.17 11.48
N LYS A 141 -0.93 0.74 10.81
CA LYS A 141 -0.60 2.07 11.34
C LYS A 141 -1.74 3.07 11.16
N ALA A 142 -2.45 2.98 10.04
CA ALA A 142 -3.61 3.80 9.75
C ALA A 142 -4.54 3.10 8.76
N TYR A 143 -5.81 3.49 8.81
CA TYR A 143 -6.83 3.14 7.81
C TYR A 143 -7.29 4.45 7.16
N VAL A 144 -7.00 4.62 5.87
CA VAL A 144 -7.29 5.88 5.15
C VAL A 144 -8.22 5.61 3.98
N ARG A 145 -9.24 6.46 3.83
CA ARG A 145 -10.14 6.45 2.68
C ARG A 145 -9.60 7.42 1.63
N VAL A 146 -9.46 6.99 0.38
CA VAL A 146 -8.94 7.83 -0.71
C VAL A 146 -9.77 7.70 -1.97
N ASN A 147 -10.24 8.84 -2.47
CA ASN A 147 -10.68 8.97 -3.85
C ASN A 147 -9.63 9.75 -4.64
N SER A 148 -8.88 9.08 -5.51
CA SER A 148 -7.79 9.70 -6.26
C SER A 148 -8.24 10.37 -7.57
N VAL A 149 -9.48 10.13 -8.02
CA VAL A 149 -10.05 10.72 -9.24
C VAL A 149 -11.50 11.08 -8.97
N ALA A 150 -11.89 12.31 -9.33
CA ALA A 150 -13.29 12.70 -9.25
C ALA A 150 -14.14 11.85 -10.22
N TYR A 151 -15.32 11.42 -9.79
CA TYR A 151 -16.22 10.64 -10.66
C TYR A 151 -17.68 10.99 -10.38
N SER A 152 -18.54 10.82 -11.40
CA SER A 152 -19.98 11.00 -11.23
C SER A 152 -20.65 9.67 -10.91
N LEU A 153 -21.44 9.65 -9.83
CA LEU A 153 -22.27 8.51 -9.44
C LEU A 153 -23.72 8.97 -9.35
N ARG A 154 -24.57 8.47 -10.25
CA ARG A 154 -26.01 8.83 -10.30
C ARG A 154 -26.25 10.35 -10.37
N GLY A 155 -25.37 11.07 -11.09
CA GLY A 155 -25.47 12.52 -11.26
C GLY A 155 -24.88 13.35 -10.09
N ILE A 156 -24.36 12.70 -9.05
CA ILE A 156 -23.64 13.36 -7.96
C ILE A 156 -22.14 13.25 -8.24
N GLU A 157 -21.45 14.38 -8.21
CA GLU A 157 -19.99 14.43 -8.33
C GLU A 157 -19.34 14.03 -7.00
N VAL A 158 -18.49 13.01 -7.04
CA VAL A 158 -17.66 12.58 -5.92
C VAL A 158 -16.26 13.18 -6.14
N PRO A 159 -15.78 14.10 -5.28
CA PRO A 159 -14.52 14.79 -5.49
C PRO A 159 -13.31 13.93 -5.12
N VAL A 160 -12.11 14.41 -5.47
CA VAL A 160 -10.85 13.87 -4.94
C VAL A 160 -10.76 14.16 -3.45
N GLU A 161 -10.48 13.15 -2.64
CA GLU A 161 -10.46 13.25 -1.17
C GLU A 161 -9.43 12.28 -0.56
N GLY A 162 -8.96 12.58 0.65
CA GLY A 162 -8.16 11.66 1.47
C GLY A 162 -6.67 11.58 1.15
N LEU A 163 -6.21 12.16 0.03
CA LEU A 163 -4.78 12.17 -0.34
C LEU A 163 -3.92 12.88 0.70
N LYS A 164 -4.38 14.01 1.26
CA LYS A 164 -3.65 14.74 2.29
C LYS A 164 -3.45 13.89 3.54
N GLU A 165 -4.50 13.24 4.00
CA GLU A 165 -4.45 12.33 5.16
C GLU A 165 -3.51 11.16 4.90
N LEU A 166 -3.58 10.53 3.72
CA LEU A 166 -2.65 9.46 3.34
C LEU A 166 -1.19 9.92 3.42
N VAL A 167 -0.88 11.11 2.89
CA VAL A 167 0.47 11.68 2.93
C VAL A 167 0.92 11.96 4.37
N ASP A 168 0.03 12.48 5.22
CA ASP A 168 0.34 12.80 6.62
C ASP A 168 0.59 11.52 7.44
N GLU A 169 -0.22 10.47 7.28
CA GLU A 169 0.01 9.17 7.93
C GLU A 169 1.28 8.48 7.43
N THR A 170 1.59 8.62 6.13
CA THR A 170 2.83 8.11 5.56
C THR A 170 4.04 8.79 6.18
N LYS A 171 4.02 10.12 6.32
CA LYS A 171 5.11 10.87 6.97
C LYS A 171 5.34 10.40 8.41
N LYS A 172 4.28 10.12 9.17
CA LYS A 172 4.41 9.57 10.53
C LYS A 172 5.14 8.22 10.51
N CYS A 173 4.74 7.32 9.61
CA CYS A 173 5.40 6.02 9.45
C CYS A 173 6.89 6.15 9.08
N LEU A 174 7.24 7.08 8.18
CA LEU A 174 8.62 7.33 7.78
C LEU A 174 9.49 7.86 8.93
N ILE A 175 8.94 8.73 9.79
CA ILE A 175 9.65 9.24 10.97
C ILE A 175 9.94 8.10 11.94
N ASP A 176 8.96 7.23 12.18
CA ASP A 176 9.11 6.09 13.08
C ASP A 176 10.10 5.06 12.53
N ALA A 177 10.06 4.78 11.21
CA ALA A 177 11.02 3.89 10.55
C ALA A 177 12.46 4.40 10.69
N LYS A 178 12.70 5.71 10.51
CA LYS A 178 14.02 6.32 10.68
C LYS A 178 14.54 6.22 12.12
N LYS A 179 13.68 6.47 13.12
CA LYS A 179 14.05 6.33 14.55
C LYS A 179 14.44 4.90 14.89
N ASN A 180 13.71 3.92 14.37
CA ASN A 180 14.00 2.50 14.61
C ASN A 180 15.33 2.07 13.99
N LYS A 181 15.63 2.51 12.75
CA LYS A 181 16.93 2.25 12.09
C LYS A 181 18.09 2.87 12.89
N GLN A 182 17.97 4.12 13.35
CA GLN A 182 19.00 4.79 14.15
C GLN A 182 19.25 4.10 15.49
N ASN A 183 18.20 3.68 16.19
CA ASN A 183 18.33 2.98 17.47
C ASN A 183 19.02 1.62 17.32
N HIS A 184 18.82 0.92 16.21
CA HIS A 184 19.48 -0.36 15.92
C HIS A 184 20.99 -0.16 15.69
N ILE A 185 21.38 0.82 14.87
CA ILE A 185 22.78 1.17 14.63
C ILE A 185 23.49 1.55 15.95
N LEU A 186 22.81 2.31 16.82
CA LEU A 186 23.35 2.71 18.13
C LEU A 186 23.49 1.52 19.09
N ALA A 187 22.59 0.53 19.02
CA ALA A 187 22.69 -0.70 19.81
C ALA A 187 23.86 -1.58 19.35
N ASP A 188 24.01 -1.75 18.03
CA ASP A 188 25.10 -2.54 17.44
C ASP A 188 26.47 -1.92 17.74
N SER A 189 26.57 -0.58 17.76
CA SER A 189 27.80 0.15 18.09
C SER A 189 28.25 0.08 19.57
N LYS A 190 27.41 -0.46 20.46
CA LYS A 190 27.70 -0.63 21.89
C LYS A 190 28.02 -2.07 22.29
N SER A 191 28.09 -2.98 21.31
CA SER A 191 28.37 -4.42 21.48
C SER A 191 29.85 -4.73 21.33
#